data_AF-A0A0F0CIH1-F1
#
_entry.id   AF-A0A0F0CIH1-F1
#
_cell.length_a   1.000
_cell.length_b   1.000
_cell.length_c   1.000
_cell.angle_alpha   90.00
_cell.angle_beta   90.00
_cell.angle_gamma   90.00
#
_symmetry.space_group_name_H-M   'P 1'
#
loop_
_entity.id
_entity.type
_entity.pdbx_description
1 polymer ?
#
loop_
_entity_poly.entity_id
_entity_poly.type
_entity_poly.pdbx_seq_one_letter_code
_entity_poly.pdbx_strand_id
1 'polypeptide(L)'
;MNGQQDTDQTAGLEVQIRRTLLRRAESLEVTSADEERMKRSVHQRIEEESGMRKWSARKIAVVAAAACVLGSMTAVAAGKITHVSSHSYHTNDFTYEKLGETEERLGFATKAPEAFSNGYRFSVGVPVEQSGMDEEGNPVEMGETVSLTYKKKGQPDLFVSVEKSGPYGISGQADQVFDHNGIAIEFSEYEYRMVPPDYQVSEAEQAMVDAGELVIAYGSRKVENKVCQSLSWEEGGVHYNMDVFDSDLTADQMAGMAVEIIEGHS
;
A
#
# COMPACT_ATOMS: atom_id res chain seq x y z
N MET A 1 -53.38 -5.40 7.09
CA MET A 1 -52.86 -5.56 5.72
C MET A 1 -52.08 -4.34 5.19
N ASN A 2 -51.93 -3.22 5.94
CA ASN A 2 -51.19 -2.03 5.46
C ASN A 2 -49.68 -2.00 5.79
N GLY A 3 -49.20 -2.79 6.76
CA GLY A 3 -47.78 -2.73 7.19
C GLY A 3 -46.78 -3.38 6.24
N GLN A 4 -47.23 -4.27 5.35
CA GLN A 4 -46.36 -5.06 4.48
C GLN A 4 -46.15 -4.40 3.10
N GLN A 5 -47.08 -3.55 2.65
CA GLN A 5 -46.96 -2.75 1.43
C GLN A 5 -45.99 -1.56 1.58
N ASP A 6 -45.95 -0.93 2.77
CA ASP A 6 -45.07 0.23 3.05
C ASP A 6 -43.60 -0.18 3.14
N THR A 7 -43.31 -1.34 3.74
CA THR A 7 -41.95 -1.91 3.80
C THR A 7 -41.41 -2.32 2.44
N ASP A 8 -42.26 -2.81 1.54
CA ASP A 8 -41.86 -3.27 0.20
C ASP A 8 -41.60 -2.08 -0.74
N GLN A 9 -42.35 -0.99 -0.59
CA GLN A 9 -42.11 0.27 -1.31
C GLN A 9 -40.81 0.96 -0.85
N THR A 10 -40.52 0.94 0.45
CA THR A 10 -39.31 1.55 1.01
C THR A 10 -38.05 0.79 0.56
N ALA A 11 -38.10 -0.55 0.58
CA ALA A 11 -37.01 -1.39 0.06
C ALA A 11 -36.80 -1.21 -1.45
N GLY A 12 -37.88 -1.08 -2.23
CA GLY A 12 -37.80 -0.79 -3.66
C GLY A 12 -37.13 0.56 -3.97
N LEU A 13 -37.43 1.58 -3.17
CA LEU A 13 -36.84 2.92 -3.31
C LEU A 13 -35.34 2.92 -2.97
N GLU A 14 -34.96 2.21 -1.91
CA GLU A 14 -33.56 2.11 -1.46
C GLU A 14 -32.67 1.41 -2.51
N VAL A 15 -33.20 0.35 -3.15
CA VAL A 15 -32.53 -0.34 -4.26
C VAL A 15 -32.36 0.58 -5.48
N GLN A 16 -33.36 1.40 -5.79
CA GLN A 16 -33.27 2.37 -6.90
C GLN A 16 -32.28 3.49 -6.61
N ILE A 17 -32.26 4.01 -5.38
CA ILE A 17 -31.28 5.03 -4.95
C ILE A 17 -29.87 4.45 -5.05
N ARG A 18 -29.63 3.24 -4.53
CA ARG A 18 -28.33 2.58 -4.58
C ARG A 18 -27.85 2.35 -6.01
N ARG A 19 -28.72 1.83 -6.89
CA ARG A 19 -28.39 1.59 -8.30
C ARG A 19 -28.09 2.89 -9.05
N THR A 20 -28.79 3.97 -8.73
CA THR A 20 -28.59 5.29 -9.36
C THR A 20 -27.29 5.94 -8.88
N LEU A 21 -26.97 5.83 -7.59
CA LEU A 21 -25.71 6.32 -7.03
C LEU A 21 -24.51 5.58 -7.59
N LEU A 22 -24.58 4.24 -7.72
CA LEU A 22 -23.53 3.43 -8.32
C LEU A 22 -23.30 3.81 -9.79
N ARG A 23 -24.37 3.94 -10.57
CA ARG A 23 -24.28 4.32 -11.99
C ARG A 23 -23.73 5.74 -12.20
N ARG A 24 -23.98 6.66 -11.27
CA ARG A 24 -23.38 8.01 -11.29
C ARG A 24 -21.93 8.02 -10.85
N ALA A 25 -21.56 7.20 -9.87
CA ALA A 25 -20.18 7.06 -9.42
C ALA A 25 -19.29 6.47 -10.53
N GLU A 26 -19.81 5.51 -11.30
CA GLU A 26 -19.13 4.95 -12.48
C GLU A 26 -18.93 5.97 -13.62
N SER A 27 -19.71 7.08 -13.65
CA SER A 27 -19.63 8.12 -14.67
C SER A 27 -18.84 9.36 -14.26
N LEU A 28 -18.28 9.39 -13.05
CA LEU A 28 -17.47 10.50 -12.57
C LEU A 28 -16.01 10.29 -13.00
N GLU A 29 -15.61 10.94 -14.09
CA GLU A 29 -14.19 11.14 -14.39
C GLU A 29 -13.63 12.19 -13.42
N VAL A 30 -12.72 11.77 -12.55
CA VAL A 30 -11.98 12.67 -11.67
C VAL A 30 -10.95 13.40 -12.53
N THR A 31 -11.11 14.70 -12.68
CA THR A 31 -10.15 15.51 -13.46
C THR A 31 -8.90 15.79 -12.62
N SER A 32 -7.76 16.03 -13.26
CA SER A 32 -6.52 16.43 -12.57
C SER A 32 -6.69 17.71 -11.73
N ALA A 33 -7.63 18.59 -12.09
CA ALA A 33 -7.97 19.77 -11.30
C ALA A 33 -8.78 19.43 -10.03
N ASP A 34 -9.66 18.43 -10.10
CA ASP A 34 -10.36 17.90 -8.94
C ASP A 34 -9.39 17.17 -8.00
N GLU A 35 -8.42 16.47 -8.58
CA GLU A 35 -7.32 15.79 -7.89
C GLU A 35 -6.41 16.77 -7.13
N GLU A 36 -5.93 17.83 -7.78
CA GLU A 36 -5.14 18.89 -7.14
C GLU A 36 -5.91 19.58 -6.01
N ARG A 37 -7.23 19.72 -6.18
CA ARG A 37 -8.11 20.28 -5.15
C ARG A 37 -8.29 19.31 -3.98
N MET A 38 -8.35 18.00 -4.25
CA MET A 38 -8.40 16.97 -3.21
C MET A 38 -7.07 16.85 -2.47
N LYS A 39 -5.95 16.78 -3.19
CA LYS A 39 -4.58 16.76 -2.63
C LYS A 39 -4.35 17.97 -1.73
N ARG A 40 -4.64 19.19 -2.22
CA ARG A 40 -4.62 20.40 -1.39
C ARG A 40 -5.56 20.32 -0.20
N SER A 41 -6.75 19.76 -0.33
CA SER A 41 -7.67 19.64 0.80
C SER A 41 -7.21 18.62 1.85
N VAL A 42 -6.45 17.59 1.47
CA VAL A 42 -5.85 16.61 2.38
C VAL A 42 -4.63 17.22 3.06
N HIS A 43 -3.74 17.87 2.31
CA HIS A 43 -2.57 18.56 2.87
C HIS A 43 -2.98 19.71 3.80
N GLN A 44 -3.96 20.52 3.38
CA GLN A 44 -4.55 21.56 4.23
C GLN A 44 -5.20 20.97 5.50
N ARG A 45 -5.78 19.76 5.42
CA ARG A 45 -6.32 19.07 6.61
C ARG A 45 -5.23 18.60 7.56
N ILE A 46 -4.10 18.11 7.05
CA ILE A 46 -2.93 17.72 7.85
C ILE A 46 -2.32 18.97 8.52
N GLU A 47 -2.22 20.08 7.78
CA GLU A 47 -1.79 21.38 8.33
C GLU A 47 -2.78 21.93 9.38
N GLU A 48 -4.09 21.88 9.12
CA GLU A 48 -5.12 22.37 10.05
C GLU A 48 -5.29 21.47 11.29
N GLU A 49 -5.00 20.16 11.20
CA GLU A 49 -5.00 19.23 12.35
C GLU A 49 -3.78 19.43 13.27
N SER A 50 -2.66 19.96 12.76
CA SER A 50 -1.56 20.46 13.60
C SER A 50 -1.95 21.70 14.43
N GLY A 51 -3.04 22.38 14.05
CA GLY A 51 -3.56 23.59 14.69
C GLY A 51 -4.95 23.40 15.30
N MET A 52 -5.04 22.70 16.44
CA MET A 52 -6.24 22.52 17.29
C MET A 52 -7.45 23.45 17.00
N ARG A 53 -8.54 22.94 16.38
CA ARG A 53 -9.91 23.26 16.83
C ARG A 53 -11.01 22.32 16.30
N LYS A 54 -11.86 21.92 17.24
CA LYS A 54 -12.99 20.98 17.18
C LYS A 54 -14.01 21.24 16.05
N TRP A 55 -14.60 20.11 15.57
CA TRP A 55 -15.97 19.91 15.01
C TRP A 55 -16.04 19.76 13.47
N SER A 56 -16.90 18.97 12.77
CA SER A 56 -17.98 18.00 13.06
C SER A 56 -17.95 16.87 12.04
N ALA A 57 -18.17 15.65 12.51
CA ALA A 57 -18.41 14.49 11.66
C ALA A 57 -19.70 14.67 10.85
N ARG A 58 -19.60 15.04 9.57
CA ARG A 58 -20.59 14.70 8.54
C ARG A 58 -19.98 14.82 7.16
N LYS A 59 -19.91 13.66 6.49
CA LYS A 59 -19.57 13.40 5.08
C LYS A 59 -18.06 13.31 4.82
N ILE A 60 -17.51 12.12 5.02
CA ILE A 60 -16.28 11.70 4.34
C ILE A 60 -16.62 10.43 3.55
N ALA A 61 -16.43 10.55 2.24
CA ALA A 61 -16.59 9.46 1.28
C ALA A 61 -15.46 8.46 1.50
N VAL A 62 -15.82 7.19 1.51
CA VAL A 62 -14.89 6.06 1.63
C VAL A 62 -14.16 5.92 0.30
N VAL A 63 -12.84 6.06 0.32
CA VAL A 63 -11.96 5.51 -0.71
C VAL A 63 -11.22 4.36 -0.03
N ALA A 64 -11.52 3.14 -0.48
CA ALA A 64 -10.89 1.93 -0.02
C ALA A 64 -10.06 1.36 -1.17
N ALA A 65 -8.75 1.27 -0.97
CA ALA A 65 -7.85 0.18 -1.39
C ALA A 65 -6.42 0.61 -1.03
N ALA A 66 -5.98 0.29 0.18
CA ALA A 66 -4.61 0.49 0.61
C ALA A 66 -3.74 -0.64 0.04
N ALA A 67 -3.05 -0.38 -1.06
CA ALA A 67 -1.73 -0.98 -1.27
C ALA A 67 -0.74 0.04 -0.71
N CYS A 68 -0.54 0.02 0.61
CA CYS A 68 0.60 0.71 1.19
C CYS A 68 1.83 -0.07 0.76
N VAL A 69 2.74 0.57 0.03
CA VAL A 69 4.08 0.01 -0.19
C VAL A 69 4.80 0.23 1.13
N LEU A 70 4.96 -0.85 1.89
CA LEU A 70 5.48 -0.78 3.25
C LEU A 70 6.99 -0.96 3.23
N GLY A 71 7.70 0.10 3.60
CA GLY A 71 9.04 -0.01 4.12
C GLY A 71 9.08 0.76 5.44
N SER A 72 9.72 0.21 6.47
CA SER A 72 10.09 0.97 7.65
C SER A 72 11.11 2.03 7.24
N MET A 73 10.69 3.29 7.18
CA MET A 73 11.54 4.40 6.73
C MET A 73 12.21 5.05 7.93
N THR A 74 13.54 5.05 7.98
CA THR A 74 14.31 5.94 8.86
C THR A 74 15.41 6.68 8.08
N ALA A 75 15.93 7.74 8.70
CA ALA A 75 16.55 8.90 8.06
C ALA A 75 17.75 8.59 7.13
N VAL A 76 17.66 9.03 5.88
CA VAL A 76 18.83 9.23 5.01
C VAL A 76 19.07 10.73 4.83
N ALA A 77 20.35 11.11 4.67
CA ALA A 77 20.91 12.46 4.75
C ALA A 77 20.29 13.54 3.81
N ALA A 78 19.27 13.20 3.03
CA ALA A 78 18.44 14.13 2.27
C ALA A 78 17.00 14.07 2.79
N GLY A 79 16.72 14.72 3.93
CA GLY A 79 15.38 14.86 4.51
C GLY A 79 14.73 13.52 4.89
N LYS A 80 14.72 13.16 6.17
CA LYS A 80 14.03 11.95 6.65
C LYS A 80 12.56 11.99 6.21
N ILE A 81 12.15 11.08 5.32
CA ILE A 81 10.74 10.89 5.01
C ILE A 81 10.04 10.41 6.28
N THR A 82 9.05 11.16 6.74
CA THR A 82 8.26 10.84 7.93
C THR A 82 6.88 10.32 7.58
N HIS A 83 6.39 10.66 6.39
CA HIS A 83 5.06 10.25 5.93
C HIS A 83 5.13 9.88 4.45
N VAL A 84 4.49 8.77 4.11
CA VAL A 84 4.23 8.37 2.73
C VAL A 84 2.74 8.26 2.52
N SER A 85 2.26 8.87 1.46
CA SER A 85 0.93 8.63 0.93
C SER A 85 1.05 7.90 -0.39
N SER A 86 0.28 6.81 -0.53
CA SER A 86 0.23 6.00 -1.74
C SER A 86 -1.20 5.94 -2.27
N HIS A 87 -1.35 6.00 -3.59
CA HIS A 87 -2.65 5.84 -4.22
C HIS A 87 -2.56 5.05 -5.53
N SER A 88 -3.61 4.28 -5.80
CA SER A 88 -3.76 3.50 -7.01
C SER A 88 -5.20 3.49 -7.48
N TYR A 89 -5.41 3.15 -8.75
CA TYR A 89 -6.71 3.12 -9.38
C TYR A 89 -6.92 1.77 -10.06
N HIS A 90 -8.04 1.11 -9.76
CA HIS A 90 -8.40 -0.16 -10.38
C HIS A 90 -8.54 -0.09 -11.91
N THR A 91 -8.73 1.10 -12.47
CA THR A 91 -8.72 1.32 -13.93
C THR A 91 -7.35 1.07 -14.55
N ASN A 92 -6.29 1.09 -13.74
CA ASN A 92 -4.91 0.88 -14.16
C ASN A 92 -4.41 -0.53 -13.85
N ASP A 93 -5.30 -1.41 -13.35
CA ASP A 93 -4.98 -2.82 -13.12
C ASP A 93 -4.57 -3.48 -14.44
N PHE A 94 -3.54 -4.32 -14.39
CA PHE A 94 -3.02 -5.03 -15.56
C PHE A 94 -2.79 -6.51 -15.28
N THR A 95 -2.86 -7.31 -16.34
CA THR A 95 -2.58 -8.75 -16.34
C THR A 95 -1.10 -9.00 -16.63
N TYR A 96 -0.60 -10.21 -16.35
CA TYR A 96 0.82 -10.52 -16.48
C TYR A 96 1.36 -10.27 -17.90
N GLU A 97 0.55 -10.49 -18.94
CA GLU A 97 0.95 -10.25 -20.34
C GLU A 97 1.29 -8.78 -20.63
N LYS A 98 0.79 -7.85 -19.81
CA LYS A 98 1.07 -6.40 -19.90
C LYS A 98 2.19 -5.93 -18.97
N LEU A 99 2.81 -6.83 -18.21
CA LEU A 99 3.90 -6.47 -17.31
C LEU A 99 5.07 -5.84 -18.07
N GLY A 100 5.44 -6.40 -19.23
CA GLY A 100 6.50 -5.85 -20.08
C GLY A 100 6.23 -4.42 -20.58
N GLU A 101 4.98 -4.09 -20.93
CA GLU A 101 4.59 -2.71 -21.30
C GLU A 101 4.78 -1.74 -20.11
N THR A 102 4.53 -2.22 -18.89
CA THR A 102 4.71 -1.44 -17.66
C THR A 102 6.20 -1.26 -17.33
N GLU A 103 7.00 -2.32 -17.47
CA GLU A 103 8.46 -2.29 -17.30
C GLU A 103 9.14 -1.32 -18.29
N GLU A 104 8.73 -1.34 -19.57
CA GLU A 104 9.22 -0.40 -20.58
C GLU A 104 8.90 1.05 -20.21
N ARG A 105 7.67 1.31 -19.76
CA ARG A 105 7.23 2.64 -19.35
C ARG A 105 8.00 3.16 -18.14
N LEU A 106 8.29 2.30 -17.17
CA LEU A 106 9.02 2.65 -15.95
C LEU A 106 10.53 2.67 -16.15
N GLY A 107 11.03 1.99 -17.17
CA GLY A 107 12.46 1.90 -17.48
C GLY A 107 13.23 1.03 -16.48
N PHE A 108 12.60 -0.02 -15.95
CA PHE A 108 13.24 -1.09 -15.20
C PHE A 108 12.46 -2.41 -15.36
N ALA A 109 13.15 -3.55 -15.21
CA ALA A 109 12.53 -4.87 -15.23
C ALA A 109 12.21 -5.33 -13.81
N THR A 110 10.99 -5.85 -13.59
CA THR A 110 10.59 -6.43 -12.31
C THR A 110 11.15 -7.83 -12.10
N LYS A 111 11.50 -8.54 -13.18
CA LYS A 111 11.89 -9.97 -13.16
C LYS A 111 10.86 -10.89 -12.49
N ALA A 112 9.65 -10.39 -12.23
CA ALA A 112 8.67 -11.08 -11.41
C ALA A 112 8.09 -12.28 -12.16
N PRO A 113 8.03 -13.48 -11.57
CA PRO A 113 7.42 -14.65 -12.20
C PRO A 113 5.93 -14.48 -12.47
N GLU A 114 5.40 -15.22 -13.45
CA GLU A 114 3.95 -15.49 -13.51
C GLU A 114 3.50 -16.42 -12.37
N ALA A 115 4.37 -17.34 -11.95
CA ALA A 115 4.13 -18.26 -10.85
C ALA A 115 5.42 -18.61 -10.11
N PHE A 116 5.38 -18.50 -8.79
CA PHE A 116 6.45 -18.99 -7.92
C PHE A 116 6.40 -20.52 -7.78
N SER A 117 7.56 -21.12 -7.55
CA SER A 117 7.72 -22.57 -7.37
C SER A 117 6.87 -23.13 -6.22
N ASN A 118 6.61 -22.33 -5.19
CA ASN A 118 5.80 -22.70 -4.03
C ASN A 118 4.28 -22.62 -4.27
N GLY A 119 3.85 -22.25 -5.48
CA GLY A 119 2.46 -22.29 -5.95
C GLY A 119 1.68 -20.97 -5.87
N TYR A 120 2.31 -19.87 -5.43
CA TYR A 120 1.74 -18.52 -5.61
C TYR A 120 1.73 -18.15 -7.09
N ARG A 121 0.60 -17.61 -7.58
CA ARG A 121 0.43 -17.21 -8.98
C ARG A 121 0.03 -15.76 -9.08
N PHE A 122 0.59 -15.07 -10.06
CA PHE A 122 0.24 -13.71 -10.38
C PHE A 122 -1.29 -13.58 -10.54
N SER A 123 -1.86 -12.54 -9.94
CA SER A 123 -3.28 -12.24 -10.02
C SER A 123 -3.54 -10.90 -10.68
N VAL A 124 -2.86 -9.84 -10.25
CA VAL A 124 -3.06 -8.49 -10.76
C VAL A 124 -1.83 -7.63 -10.47
N GLY A 125 -1.46 -6.78 -11.42
CA GLY A 125 -0.47 -5.74 -11.24
C GLY A 125 -1.16 -4.38 -11.21
N VAL A 126 -0.65 -3.48 -10.37
CA VAL A 126 -1.24 -2.16 -10.14
C VAL A 126 -0.12 -1.13 -10.05
N PRO A 127 -0.11 -0.10 -10.92
CA PRO A 127 0.73 1.07 -10.73
C PRO A 127 0.30 1.85 -9.48
N VAL A 128 1.25 2.24 -8.66
CA VAL A 128 1.06 2.97 -7.41
C VAL A 128 1.85 4.27 -7.49
N GLU A 129 1.14 5.38 -7.36
CA GLU A 129 1.77 6.68 -7.20
C GLU A 129 2.05 6.91 -5.72
N GLN A 130 3.25 7.41 -5.43
CA GLN A 130 3.71 7.72 -4.08
C GLN A 130 4.07 9.19 -3.95
N SER A 131 3.89 9.71 -2.74
CA SER A 131 4.37 11.03 -2.34
C SER A 131 4.89 10.95 -0.92
N GLY A 132 6.08 11.50 -0.70
CA GLY A 132 6.73 11.55 0.61
C GLY A 132 6.65 12.96 1.19
N MET A 133 6.72 13.06 2.52
CA MET A 133 6.98 14.32 3.22
C MET A 133 8.12 14.14 4.22
N ASP A 134 8.99 15.15 4.35
CA ASP A 134 10.04 15.16 5.36
C ASP A 134 9.53 15.59 6.76
N GLU A 135 10.41 15.67 7.76
CA GLU A 135 10.07 16.14 9.11
C GLU A 135 9.52 17.58 9.16
N GLU A 136 9.88 18.42 8.18
CA GLU A 136 9.44 19.81 8.09
C GLU A 136 8.14 19.96 7.27
N GLY A 137 7.61 18.84 6.74
CA GLY A 137 6.43 18.82 5.87
C GLY A 137 6.72 19.19 4.42
N ASN A 138 7.99 19.26 4.01
CA ASN A 138 8.33 19.51 2.61
C ASN A 138 8.04 18.26 1.77
N PRO A 139 7.50 18.41 0.55
CA PRO A 139 7.26 17.29 -0.34
C PRO A 139 8.59 16.68 -0.79
N VAL A 140 8.61 15.35 -0.79
CA VAL A 140 9.73 14.53 -1.21
C VAL A 140 9.29 13.73 -2.44
N GLU A 141 9.97 13.95 -3.57
CA GLU A 141 9.61 13.33 -4.85
C GLU A 141 9.90 11.83 -4.78
N MET A 142 8.85 10.99 -4.79
CA MET A 142 8.98 9.54 -4.84
C MET A 142 8.77 9.03 -6.26
N GLY A 143 9.37 7.88 -6.56
CA GLY A 143 9.17 7.21 -7.84
C GLY A 143 7.78 6.60 -7.96
N GLU A 144 7.45 6.14 -9.17
CA GLU A 144 6.29 5.28 -9.36
C GLU A 144 6.66 3.84 -8.98
N THR A 145 5.80 3.21 -8.19
CA THR A 145 5.95 1.81 -7.77
C THR A 145 4.98 0.94 -8.56
N VAL A 146 5.35 -0.30 -8.80
CA VAL A 146 4.41 -1.33 -9.28
C VAL A 146 4.18 -2.33 -8.16
N SER A 147 2.92 -2.51 -7.78
CA SER A 147 2.49 -3.54 -6.84
C SER A 147 1.92 -4.73 -7.61
N LEU A 148 2.53 -5.90 -7.44
CA LEU A 148 2.12 -7.17 -8.03
C LEU A 148 1.49 -8.03 -6.93
N THR A 149 0.24 -8.46 -7.12
CA THR A 149 -0.45 -9.33 -6.17
C THR A 149 -0.42 -10.77 -6.67
N TYR A 150 0.01 -11.67 -5.79
CA TYR A 150 0.04 -13.11 -6.01
C TYR A 150 -0.93 -13.83 -5.08
N LYS A 151 -1.60 -14.86 -5.60
CA LYS A 151 -2.59 -15.64 -4.86
C LYS A 151 -2.25 -17.11 -4.85
N LYS A 152 -2.53 -17.75 -3.71
CA LYS A 152 -2.49 -19.20 -3.53
C LYS A 152 -3.71 -19.61 -2.74
N LYS A 153 -4.44 -20.63 -3.21
CA LYS A 153 -5.71 -21.04 -2.60
C LYS A 153 -5.51 -21.38 -1.12
N GLY A 154 -6.28 -20.71 -0.25
CA GLY A 154 -6.26 -20.95 1.19
C GLY A 154 -5.04 -20.35 1.91
N GLN A 155 -4.30 -19.46 1.25
CA GLN A 155 -3.19 -18.71 1.82
C GLN A 155 -3.48 -17.20 1.69
N PRO A 156 -2.89 -16.35 2.56
CA PRO A 156 -2.94 -14.90 2.37
C PRO A 156 -2.37 -14.48 1.02
N ASP A 157 -2.88 -13.38 0.49
CA ASP A 157 -2.33 -12.75 -0.71
C ASP A 157 -0.89 -12.25 -0.41
N LEU A 158 0.01 -12.43 -1.38
CA LEU A 158 1.39 -11.96 -1.34
C LEU A 158 1.52 -10.73 -2.22
N PHE A 159 2.17 -9.69 -1.72
CA PHE A 159 2.35 -8.42 -2.42
C PHE A 159 3.83 -8.24 -2.73
N VAL A 160 4.17 -8.01 -3.99
CA VAL A 160 5.54 -7.67 -4.42
C VAL A 160 5.51 -6.27 -5.00
N SER A 161 6.16 -5.33 -4.32
CA SER A 161 6.30 -3.94 -4.74
C SER A 161 7.67 -3.73 -5.36
N VAL A 162 7.74 -3.09 -6.53
CA VAL A 162 8.98 -2.83 -7.26
C VAL A 162 9.05 -1.38 -7.69
N GLU A 163 10.17 -0.73 -7.41
CA GLU A 163 10.41 0.67 -7.76
C GLU A 163 11.89 0.95 -8.02
N LYS A 164 12.20 2.06 -8.69
CA LYS A 164 13.60 2.52 -8.78
C LYS A 164 14.08 2.94 -7.41
N SER A 165 15.30 2.54 -7.05
CA SER A 165 15.98 3.03 -5.86
C SER A 165 16.06 4.55 -5.91
N GLY A 166 15.48 5.20 -4.91
CA GLY A 166 15.52 6.64 -4.74
C GLY A 166 16.62 7.07 -3.75
N PRO A 167 16.82 8.37 -3.57
CA PRO A 167 17.70 8.90 -2.51
C PRO A 167 17.11 8.72 -1.10
N TYR A 168 15.97 8.04 -0.98
CA TYR A 168 15.28 7.75 0.27
C TYR A 168 15.51 6.30 0.60
N GLY A 169 16.10 6.05 1.77
CA GLY A 169 16.34 4.70 2.24
C GLY A 169 15.11 4.14 2.93
N ILE A 170 14.84 2.87 2.66
CA ILE A 170 14.09 2.02 3.57
C ILE A 170 15.15 1.45 4.50
N SER A 171 15.16 1.90 5.75
CA SER A 171 16.06 1.35 6.76
C SER A 171 15.24 0.98 7.99
N GLY A 172 15.04 -0.33 8.13
CA GLY A 172 14.66 -0.97 9.38
C GLY A 172 15.83 -1.80 9.91
N GLN A 173 15.81 -2.15 11.18
CA GLN A 173 16.70 -3.19 11.67
C GLN A 173 16.14 -4.55 11.21
N ALA A 174 16.82 -5.20 10.27
CA ALA A 174 16.42 -6.52 9.81
C ALA A 174 16.53 -7.55 10.94
N ASP A 175 15.51 -8.40 11.09
CA ASP A 175 15.52 -9.53 12.02
C ASP A 175 16.48 -10.62 11.52
N GLN A 176 16.50 -10.82 10.20
CA GLN A 176 17.35 -11.80 9.52
C GLN A 176 17.83 -11.23 8.19
N VAL A 177 19.07 -11.54 7.83
CA VAL A 177 19.67 -11.16 6.54
C VAL A 177 20.16 -12.41 5.84
N PHE A 178 19.72 -12.61 4.61
CA PHE A 178 20.20 -13.65 3.71
C PHE A 178 21.12 -13.02 2.67
N ASP A 179 22.16 -13.74 2.24
CA ASP A 179 23.00 -13.35 1.13
C ASP A 179 22.71 -14.26 -0.06
N HIS A 180 22.50 -13.66 -1.22
CA HIS A 180 22.47 -14.37 -2.49
C HIS A 180 23.30 -13.61 -3.52
N ASN A 181 24.46 -14.16 -3.90
CA ASN A 181 25.39 -13.56 -4.86
C ASN A 181 25.82 -12.13 -4.49
N GLY A 182 25.97 -11.82 -3.19
CA GLY A 182 26.32 -10.48 -2.71
C GLY A 182 25.16 -9.49 -2.68
N ILE A 183 23.93 -9.93 -2.99
CA ILE A 183 22.70 -9.17 -2.75
C ILE A 183 22.23 -9.52 -1.34
N ALA A 184 22.13 -8.50 -0.49
CA ALA A 184 21.55 -8.62 0.84
C ALA A 184 20.03 -8.64 0.74
N ILE A 185 19.43 -9.67 1.30
CA ILE A 185 17.98 -9.86 1.37
C ILE A 185 17.59 -9.75 2.84
N GLU A 186 16.89 -8.68 3.18
CA GLU A 186 16.58 -8.29 4.55
C GLU A 186 15.14 -8.66 4.89
N PHE A 187 14.97 -9.55 5.88
CA PHE A 187 13.68 -9.97 6.39
C PHE A 187 13.38 -9.29 7.72
N SER A 188 12.14 -8.83 7.90
CA SER A 188 11.61 -8.31 9.15
C SER A 188 10.18 -8.80 9.39
N GLU A 189 9.81 -8.99 10.65
CA GLU A 189 8.44 -9.24 11.09
C GLU A 189 8.01 -8.18 12.11
N TYR A 190 6.88 -7.54 11.87
CA TYR A 190 6.41 -6.44 12.74
C TYR A 190 4.88 -6.40 12.85
N GLU A 191 4.39 -5.72 13.88
CA GLU A 191 2.97 -5.46 14.04
C GLU A 191 2.50 -4.44 13.00
N TYR A 192 1.36 -4.72 12.37
CA TYR A 192 0.75 -3.83 11.40
C TYR A 192 -0.66 -3.45 11.81
N ARG A 193 -0.92 -2.16 11.98
CA ARG A 193 -2.20 -1.63 12.46
C ARG A 193 -2.81 -0.68 11.44
N MET A 194 -3.92 -1.09 10.83
CA MET A 194 -4.72 -0.20 10.00
C MET A 194 -5.72 0.56 10.87
N VAL A 195 -5.75 1.88 10.76
CA VAL A 195 -6.57 2.74 11.63
C VAL A 195 -7.46 3.74 10.86
N PRO A 196 -8.57 4.18 11.47
CA PRO A 196 -9.35 5.31 10.97
C PRO A 196 -8.54 6.60 10.86
N PRO A 197 -8.93 7.54 9.97
CA PRO A 197 -8.26 8.84 9.84
C PRO A 197 -8.18 9.66 11.13
N ASP A 198 -9.14 9.49 12.05
CA ASP A 198 -9.20 10.21 13.34
C ASP A 198 -8.55 9.45 14.50
N TYR A 199 -7.77 8.40 14.22
CA TYR A 199 -7.06 7.62 15.24
C TYR A 199 -5.91 8.40 15.86
N GLN A 200 -5.84 8.38 17.20
CA GLN A 200 -4.78 9.01 17.97
C GLN A 200 -3.77 7.95 18.42
N VAL A 201 -2.53 8.10 17.96
CA VAL A 201 -1.39 7.28 18.41
C VAL A 201 -1.04 7.66 19.84
N SER A 202 -0.99 6.68 20.74
CA SER A 202 -0.53 6.86 22.11
C SER A 202 1.00 6.93 22.19
N GLU A 203 1.55 7.48 23.29
CA GLU A 203 3.00 7.53 23.51
C GLU A 203 3.65 6.12 23.47
N ALA A 204 2.94 5.10 23.96
CA ALA A 204 3.44 3.72 23.92
C ALA A 204 3.47 3.17 22.50
N GLU A 205 2.47 3.44 21.68
CA GLU A 205 2.46 3.04 20.26
C GLU A 205 3.51 3.80 19.46
N GLN A 206 3.72 5.09 19.74
CA GLN A 206 4.77 5.86 19.11
C GLN A 206 6.15 5.28 19.41
N ALA A 207 6.39 4.84 20.65
CA ALA A 207 7.64 4.17 21.00
C ALA A 207 7.86 2.86 20.21
N MET A 208 6.80 2.09 19.95
CA MET A 208 6.88 0.89 19.10
C MET A 208 7.13 1.26 17.63
N VAL A 209 6.51 2.33 17.13
CA VAL A 209 6.76 2.86 15.78
C VAL A 209 8.22 3.31 15.63
N ASP A 210 8.73 4.06 16.61
CA ASP A 210 10.11 4.55 16.62
C ASP A 210 11.13 3.40 16.72
N ALA A 211 10.75 2.28 17.35
CA ALA A 211 11.54 1.05 17.42
C ALA A 211 11.44 0.17 16.16
N GLY A 212 10.54 0.48 15.23
CA GLY A 212 10.26 -0.34 14.05
C GLY A 212 9.43 -1.61 14.32
N GLU A 213 8.88 -1.75 15.53
CA GLU A 213 8.08 -2.91 15.95
C GLU A 213 6.60 -2.81 15.51
N LEU A 214 6.13 -1.59 15.22
CA LEU A 214 4.76 -1.29 14.81
C LEU A 214 4.73 -0.36 13.60
N VAL A 215 3.93 -0.71 12.59
CA VAL A 215 3.56 0.20 11.50
C VAL A 215 2.08 0.54 11.62
N ILE A 216 1.77 1.84 11.60
CA ILE A 216 0.39 2.35 11.64
C ILE A 216 0.02 2.90 10.26
N ALA A 217 -0.99 2.30 9.63
CA ALA A 217 -1.50 2.70 8.33
C ALA A 217 -2.88 3.34 8.45
N TYR A 218 -3.02 4.58 8.00
CA TYR A 218 -4.28 5.32 8.05
C TYR A 218 -5.15 5.04 6.82
N GLY A 219 -6.47 4.95 7.03
CA GLY A 219 -7.45 4.85 5.94
C GLY A 219 -8.47 3.72 6.08
N SER A 220 -8.37 2.91 7.13
CA SER A 220 -9.38 1.88 7.41
C SER A 220 -10.65 2.47 8.03
N ARG A 221 -11.74 1.70 8.04
CA ARG A 221 -12.99 2.11 8.71
C ARG A 221 -12.99 1.83 10.22
N LYS A 222 -12.08 0.96 10.66
CA LYS A 222 -11.96 0.44 12.02
C LYS A 222 -10.52 0.01 12.25
N VAL A 223 -10.11 -0.05 13.50
CA VAL A 223 -8.79 -0.59 13.84
C VAL A 223 -8.73 -2.07 13.46
N GLU A 224 -7.70 -2.44 12.69
CA GLU A 224 -7.39 -3.81 12.30
C GLU A 224 -5.91 -4.07 12.61
N ASN A 225 -5.63 -5.15 13.33
CA ASN A 225 -4.27 -5.57 13.68
C ASN A 225 -3.91 -6.81 12.86
N LYS A 226 -2.67 -6.83 12.38
CA LYS A 226 -2.07 -7.90 11.59
C LYS A 226 -0.61 -8.07 12.01
N VAL A 227 -0.05 -9.22 11.68
CA VAL A 227 1.41 -9.39 11.63
C VAL A 227 1.84 -9.30 10.18
N CYS A 228 2.81 -8.43 9.88
CA CYS A 228 3.41 -8.31 8.57
C CYS A 228 4.77 -8.99 8.56
N GLN A 229 4.96 -9.90 7.62
CA GLN A 229 6.27 -10.43 7.26
C GLN A 229 6.70 -9.71 5.98
N SER A 230 7.85 -9.07 6.03
CA SER A 230 8.34 -8.19 4.98
C SER A 230 9.77 -8.59 4.62
N LEU A 231 10.05 -8.61 3.33
CA LEU A 231 11.36 -8.95 2.80
C LEU A 231 11.75 -7.98 1.70
N SER A 232 12.89 -7.31 1.87
CA SER A 232 13.36 -6.26 0.96
C SER A 232 14.78 -6.54 0.47
N TRP A 233 15.08 -6.10 -0.75
CA TRP A 233 16.42 -6.14 -1.32
C TRP A 233 16.55 -5.09 -2.43
N GLU A 234 17.79 -4.73 -2.72
CA GLU A 234 18.12 -3.86 -3.85
C GLU A 234 18.99 -4.61 -4.85
N GLU A 235 18.64 -4.50 -6.14
CA GLU A 235 19.44 -5.02 -7.24
C GLU A 235 19.42 -4.06 -8.41
N GLY A 236 20.59 -3.64 -8.89
CA GLY A 236 20.70 -2.86 -10.13
C GLY A 236 20.02 -1.49 -10.09
N GLY A 237 19.89 -0.87 -8.91
CA GLY A 237 19.17 0.40 -8.73
C GLY A 237 17.65 0.25 -8.75
N VAL A 238 17.15 -0.96 -8.50
CA VAL A 238 15.74 -1.29 -8.31
C VAL A 238 15.58 -1.84 -6.90
N HIS A 239 14.63 -1.29 -6.16
CA HIS A 239 14.23 -1.74 -4.85
C HIS A 239 13.01 -2.66 -4.97
N TYR A 240 13.07 -3.76 -4.24
CA TYR A 240 12.02 -4.76 -4.17
C TYR A 240 11.56 -4.91 -2.73
N ASN A 241 10.25 -5.04 -2.54
CA ASN A 241 9.67 -5.37 -1.25
C ASN A 241 8.59 -6.44 -1.41
N MET A 242 8.63 -7.46 -0.57
CA MET A 242 7.68 -8.57 -0.55
C MET A 242 6.99 -8.62 0.81
N ASP A 243 5.68 -8.34 0.83
CA ASP A 243 4.87 -8.35 2.04
C ASP A 243 3.84 -9.48 2.00
N VAL A 244 3.65 -10.13 3.15
CA VAL A 244 2.53 -11.02 3.41
C VAL A 244 2.01 -10.79 4.82
N PHE A 245 0.70 -10.83 4.99
CA PHE A 245 0.05 -10.60 6.28
C PHE A 245 -0.55 -11.89 6.85
N ASP A 246 -0.38 -12.09 8.16
CA ASP A 246 -0.98 -13.19 8.91
C ASP A 246 -0.72 -14.56 8.24
N SER A 247 0.54 -14.82 7.88
CA SER A 247 0.98 -15.97 7.08
C SER A 247 1.82 -16.95 7.90
N ASP A 248 1.79 -18.22 7.48
CA ASP A 248 2.65 -19.29 8.01
C ASP A 248 3.96 -19.44 7.19
N LEU A 249 4.21 -18.54 6.23
CA LEU A 249 5.46 -18.55 5.46
C LEU A 249 6.64 -18.28 6.39
N THR A 250 7.72 -19.05 6.23
CA THR A 250 8.96 -18.81 6.96
C THR A 250 9.85 -17.80 6.21
N ALA A 251 10.77 -17.16 6.94
CA ALA A 251 11.79 -16.29 6.35
C ALA A 251 12.58 -17.00 5.23
N ASP A 252 12.99 -18.26 5.42
CA ASP A 252 13.65 -19.06 4.38
C ASP A 252 12.78 -19.27 3.13
N GLN A 253 11.47 -19.48 3.30
CA GLN A 253 10.55 -19.65 2.17
C GLN A 253 10.40 -18.35 1.39
N MET A 254 10.26 -17.21 2.07
CA MET A 254 10.21 -15.90 1.43
C MET A 254 11.54 -15.56 0.75
N ALA A 255 12.68 -15.85 1.39
CA ALA A 255 14.00 -15.67 0.78
C ALA A 255 14.17 -16.52 -0.49
N GLY A 256 13.67 -17.76 -0.49
CA GLY A 256 13.63 -18.59 -1.69
C GLY A 256 12.83 -17.97 -2.84
N MET A 257 11.70 -17.31 -2.54
CA MET A 257 10.90 -16.59 -3.54
C MET A 257 11.62 -15.33 -4.05
N ALA A 258 12.32 -14.61 -3.18
CA ALA A 258 13.15 -13.48 -3.60
C ALA A 258 14.29 -13.93 -4.53
N VAL A 259 14.92 -15.08 -4.25
CA VAL A 259 15.91 -15.69 -5.15
C VAL A 259 15.32 -16.01 -6.53
N GLU A 260 14.08 -16.54 -6.61
CA GLU A 260 13.42 -16.76 -7.90
C GLU A 260 13.27 -15.46 -8.72
N ILE A 261 13.05 -14.31 -8.06
CA ILE A 261 13.00 -12.99 -8.73
C ILE A 261 14.41 -12.55 -9.14
N ILE A 262 15.40 -12.67 -8.26
CA ILE A 262 16.79 -12.24 -8.52
C ILE A 262 17.38 -13.00 -9.72
N GLU A 263 17.24 -14.33 -9.73
CA GLU A 263 17.72 -15.19 -10.81
C GLU A 263 16.95 -14.92 -12.12
N GLY A 264 15.69 -14.52 -12.01
CA GLY A 264 14.78 -14.29 -13.12
C GLY A 264 14.35 -15.59 -13.80
N HIS A 265 13.16 -15.62 -14.37
CA HIS A 265 12.72 -16.75 -15.20
C HIS A 265 13.32 -16.61 -16.61
N SER A 266 14.21 -17.54 -16.98
CA SER A 266 14.70 -17.73 -18.36
C SER A 266 13.65 -18.33 -19.27
#